data_AF-A0A2N6FAE7-F1
#
_entry.id   AF-A0A2N6FAE7-F1
#
_cell.length_a   1.000
_cell.length_b   1.000
_cell.length_c   1.000
_cell.angle_alpha   90.00
_cell.angle_beta   90.00
_cell.angle_gamma   90.00
#
_symmetry.space_group_name_H-M   'P 1'
#
loop_
_entity.id
_entity.type
_entity.pdbx_description
1 polymer ?
#
loop_
_entity_poly.entity_id
_entity_poly.type
_entity_poly.pdbx_seq_one_letter_code
_entity_poly.pdbx_strand_id
1 'polypeptide(L)'
;MKIHLSSETYALAPADLINLPAAPAEELQLLNCRDEIIIRIGNSKRDEVDALLKGRKAVEDALTEGIDYIPVRIAFHSGVPERLAFLSAFKSFRKKNKYKGTGVYHMSAREVRLMNIERAIRSRNNAYGFRDPKRRPEEDERLLKYQRLVDSLTLNGYDDNEPIRIMVCRSFGLLDSLNQGHHRVSAALEAGIDRIAVTFWAVAKPPIWMTWLLILPAKLKKLQLKHQRSKF
;
A
#
# COMPACT_ATOMS: atom_id res chain seq x y z
N MET A 1 -20.43 -0.36 11.82
CA MET A 1 -19.69 -0.43 10.54
C MET A 1 -18.70 -1.59 10.62
N LYS A 2 -18.39 -2.29 9.52
CA LYS A 2 -17.42 -3.40 9.55
C LYS A 2 -16.02 -2.91 9.23
N ILE A 3 -15.05 -3.30 10.06
CA ILE A 3 -13.63 -3.05 9.83
C ILE A 3 -13.05 -4.19 8.99
N HIS A 4 -12.27 -3.83 7.98
CA HIS A 4 -11.50 -4.77 7.18
C HIS A 4 -10.01 -4.53 7.36
N LEU A 5 -9.25 -5.62 7.31
CA LEU A 5 -7.79 -5.59 7.39
C LEU A 5 -7.18 -5.80 6.01
N SER A 6 -6.03 -5.15 5.82
CA SER A 6 -5.04 -5.44 4.77
C SER A 6 -4.60 -6.89 4.81
N SER A 7 -4.08 -7.37 3.68
CA SER A 7 -3.54 -8.74 3.60
C SER A 7 -2.11 -8.86 4.07
N GLU A 8 -1.32 -7.80 3.95
CA GLU A 8 0.07 -7.76 4.37
C GLU A 8 0.23 -6.92 5.66
N THR A 9 1.34 -7.12 6.35
CA THR A 9 1.80 -6.26 7.44
C THR A 9 2.93 -5.41 6.89
N TYR A 10 2.96 -4.13 7.25
CA TYR A 10 3.90 -3.16 6.70
C TYR A 10 4.88 -2.73 7.78
N ALA A 11 6.17 -2.76 7.49
CA ALA A 11 7.19 -2.19 8.37
C ALA A 11 7.17 -0.65 8.22
N LEU A 12 6.53 0.05 9.16
CA LEU A 12 6.36 1.51 9.11
C LEU A 12 7.19 2.20 10.19
N ALA A 13 7.63 3.43 9.93
CA ALA A 13 8.39 4.22 10.90
C ALA A 13 7.51 4.60 12.11
N PRO A 14 7.93 4.31 13.36
CA PRO A 14 7.16 4.66 14.56
C PRO A 14 6.84 6.16 14.68
N ALA A 15 7.73 7.01 14.17
CA ALA A 15 7.58 8.48 14.19
C ALA A 15 6.33 8.97 13.45
N ASP A 16 5.85 8.23 12.45
CA ASP A 16 4.62 8.58 11.72
C ASP A 16 3.36 8.19 12.50
N LEU A 17 3.48 7.28 13.46
CA LEU A 17 2.35 6.64 14.15
C LEU A 17 2.03 7.32 15.49
N ILE A 18 3.04 7.90 16.13
CA ILE A 18 2.91 8.44 17.49
C ILE A 18 1.86 9.54 17.60
N ASN A 19 1.75 10.38 16.56
CA ASN A 19 0.83 11.51 16.52
C ASN A 19 -0.56 11.14 15.99
N LEU A 20 -0.79 9.88 15.59
CA LEU A 20 -2.11 9.45 15.14
C LEU A 20 -3.09 9.50 16.33
N PRO A 21 -4.29 10.07 16.16
CA PRO A 21 -5.31 10.07 17.20
C PRO A 21 -5.71 8.63 17.55
N ALA A 22 -6.10 8.40 18.80
CA ALA A 22 -6.69 7.12 19.17
C ALA A 22 -8.06 6.95 18.52
N ALA A 23 -8.36 5.75 18.03
CA ALA A 23 -9.69 5.42 17.55
C ALA A 23 -10.67 5.18 18.73
N PRO A 24 -11.99 5.31 18.51
CA PRO A 24 -13.00 5.00 19.52
C PRO A 24 -12.89 3.56 20.04
N ALA A 25 -13.15 3.36 21.34
CA ALA A 25 -13.07 2.04 21.98
C ALA A 25 -13.99 0.98 21.37
N GLU A 26 -15.09 1.39 20.74
CA GLU A 26 -16.01 0.50 20.03
C GLU A 26 -15.36 -0.14 18.79
N GLU A 27 -14.49 0.58 18.08
CA GLU A 27 -13.78 0.06 16.91
C GLU A 27 -12.79 -1.03 17.31
N LEU A 28 -12.17 -0.90 18.48
CA LEU A 28 -11.28 -1.90 19.06
C LEU A 28 -11.99 -3.25 19.29
N GLN A 29 -13.25 -3.23 19.73
CA GLN A 29 -14.04 -4.45 19.97
C GLN A 29 -14.39 -5.19 18.67
N LEU A 30 -14.41 -4.47 17.53
CA LEU A 30 -14.67 -5.05 16.21
C LEU A 30 -13.44 -5.75 15.61
N LEU A 31 -12.26 -5.58 16.22
CA LEU A 31 -11.01 -6.19 15.76
C LEU A 31 -10.82 -7.56 16.39
N ASN A 32 -10.97 -8.61 15.59
CA ASN A 32 -10.55 -9.95 15.96
C ASN A 32 -9.23 -10.30 15.25
N CYS A 33 -8.13 -9.68 15.67
CA CYS A 33 -6.80 -10.05 15.19
C CYS A 33 -5.72 -9.97 16.29
N ARG A 34 -4.68 -10.77 16.10
CA ARG A 34 -3.53 -10.87 17.02
C ARG A 34 -2.45 -9.83 16.73
N ASP A 35 -2.57 -9.08 15.62
CA ASP A 35 -1.59 -8.05 15.26
C ASP A 35 -1.46 -7.04 16.41
N GLU A 36 -0.22 -6.66 16.72
CA GLU A 36 0.09 -5.79 17.86
C GLU A 36 -0.26 -4.34 17.57
N ILE A 37 0.14 -3.84 16.39
CA ILE A 37 -0.04 -2.46 15.97
C ILE A 37 -0.96 -2.40 14.75
N ILE A 38 -2.03 -1.62 14.87
CA ILE A 38 -3.06 -1.51 13.83
C ILE A 38 -3.41 -0.04 13.65
N ILE A 39 -3.31 0.44 12.42
CA ILE A 39 -3.80 1.77 12.05
C ILE A 39 -5.06 1.66 11.20
N ARG A 40 -6.05 2.50 11.46
CA ARG A 40 -7.18 2.71 10.57
C ARG A 40 -6.84 3.83 9.61
N ILE A 41 -6.90 3.56 8.32
CA ILE A 41 -6.89 4.65 7.33
C ILE A 41 -8.24 5.35 7.32
N GLY A 42 -8.20 6.66 7.31
CA GLY A 42 -9.34 7.53 7.13
C GLY A 42 -9.79 7.59 5.68
N ASN A 43 -10.55 8.63 5.38
CA ASN A 43 -11.12 8.87 4.08
C ASN A 43 -11.10 10.36 3.78
N SER A 44 -10.17 10.77 2.93
CA SER A 44 -9.99 12.16 2.51
C SER A 44 -11.23 12.76 1.83
N LYS A 45 -12.19 11.94 1.38
CA LYS A 45 -13.45 12.43 0.79
C LYS A 45 -14.52 12.75 1.85
N ARG A 46 -14.34 12.28 3.07
CA ARG A 46 -15.29 12.41 4.18
C ARG A 46 -14.67 13.15 5.38
N ASP A 47 -13.50 13.75 5.18
CA ASP A 47 -12.71 14.41 6.22
C ASP A 47 -12.42 13.51 7.44
N GLU A 48 -12.33 12.20 7.18
CA GLU A 48 -11.98 11.22 8.20
C GLU A 48 -10.45 11.10 8.23
N VAL A 49 -9.84 11.38 9.38
CA VAL A 49 -8.39 11.20 9.59
C VAL A 49 -8.03 9.74 9.86
N ASP A 50 -6.78 9.41 9.55
CA ASP A 50 -6.15 8.16 9.97
C ASP A 50 -6.04 8.13 11.52
N ALA A 51 -6.16 6.95 12.11
CA ALA A 51 -6.17 6.77 13.57
C ALA A 51 -5.42 5.50 13.99
N LEU A 52 -4.80 5.52 15.16
CA LEU A 52 -4.21 4.33 15.77
C LEU A 52 -5.31 3.57 16.51
N LEU A 53 -5.58 2.35 16.07
CA LEU A 53 -6.55 1.46 16.72
C LEU A 53 -5.91 0.78 17.92
N LYS A 54 -4.72 0.20 17.74
CA LYS A 54 -4.06 -0.65 18.73
C LYS A 54 -2.54 -0.43 18.68
N GLY A 55 -1.88 -0.60 19.83
CA GLY A 55 -0.41 -0.67 19.90
C GLY A 55 0.29 0.63 20.27
N ARG A 56 -0.39 1.60 20.90
CA ARG A 56 0.22 2.89 21.33
C ARG A 56 1.52 2.68 22.10
N LYS A 57 1.46 1.84 23.13
CA LYS A 57 2.62 1.54 23.98
C LYS A 57 3.77 0.93 23.17
N ALA A 58 3.48 -0.03 22.27
CA ALA A 58 4.50 -0.63 21.42
C ALA A 58 5.16 0.40 20.45
N VAL A 59 4.41 1.41 19.99
CA VAL A 59 4.97 2.52 19.20
C VAL A 59 5.90 3.39 20.05
N GLU A 60 5.49 3.73 21.27
CA GLU A 60 6.28 4.52 22.22
C GLU A 60 7.57 3.80 22.66
N ASP A 61 7.46 2.51 22.97
CA ASP A 61 8.60 1.64 23.33
C ASP A 61 9.57 1.57 22.14
N ALA A 62 9.08 1.33 20.91
CA ALA A 62 9.91 1.29 19.71
C ALA A 62 10.62 2.61 19.40
N LEU A 63 9.98 3.76 19.65
CA LEU A 63 10.62 5.07 19.53
C LEU A 63 11.73 5.24 20.55
N THR A 64 11.51 4.78 21.77
CA THR A 64 12.48 4.87 22.87
C THR A 64 13.69 3.97 22.62
N GLU A 65 13.47 2.79 22.05
CA GLU A 65 14.52 1.83 21.67
C GLU A 65 15.25 2.19 20.37
N GLY A 66 14.80 3.22 19.64
CA GLY A 66 15.41 3.65 18.38
C GLY A 66 15.18 2.66 17.22
N ILE A 67 14.05 1.94 17.23
CA ILE A 67 13.70 1.02 16.15
C ILE A 67 13.21 1.81 14.93
N ASP A 68 13.86 1.62 13.79
CA ASP A 68 13.53 2.35 12.54
C ASP A 68 12.15 2.00 11.98
N TYR A 69 11.78 0.72 12.03
CA TYR A 69 10.53 0.21 11.44
C TYR A 69 9.88 -0.86 12.31
N ILE A 70 8.56 -0.75 12.47
CA ILE A 70 7.73 -1.69 13.24
C ILE A 70 6.62 -2.31 12.39
N PRO A 71 6.21 -3.55 12.66
CA PRO A 71 5.16 -4.23 11.91
C PRO A 71 3.78 -3.64 12.21
N VAL A 72 3.13 -3.06 11.20
CA VAL A 72 1.81 -2.43 11.30
C VAL A 72 0.81 -3.06 10.35
N ARG A 73 -0.36 -3.42 10.86
CA ARG A 73 -1.51 -3.83 10.05
C ARG A 73 -2.35 -2.61 9.68
N ILE A 74 -2.74 -2.51 8.41
CA ILE A 74 -3.66 -1.46 7.94
C ILE A 74 -5.10 -1.95 8.04
N ALA A 75 -5.98 -1.15 8.64
CA ALA A 75 -7.41 -1.35 8.75
C ALA A 75 -8.17 -0.25 7.98
N PHE A 76 -9.38 -0.54 7.53
CA PHE A 76 -10.23 0.42 6.83
C PHE A 76 -11.71 0.10 6.97
N HIS A 77 -12.55 1.14 6.86
CA HIS A 77 -13.99 0.99 6.77
C HIS A 77 -14.44 0.77 5.32
N SER A 78 -15.28 -0.25 5.10
CA SER A 78 -16.05 -0.33 3.86
C SER A 78 -17.32 0.50 4.02
N GLY A 79 -17.41 1.59 3.26
CA GLY A 79 -18.66 2.33 3.04
C GLY A 79 -19.63 1.62 2.07
N VAL A 80 -19.33 0.41 1.62
CA VAL A 80 -20.24 -0.41 0.82
C VAL A 80 -21.17 -1.19 1.76
N PRO A 81 -22.50 -1.08 1.62
CA PRO A 81 -23.45 -1.86 2.41
C PRO A 81 -23.19 -3.37 2.25
N GLU A 82 -23.38 -4.15 3.33
CA GLU A 82 -23.07 -5.59 3.33
C GLU A 82 -23.82 -6.37 2.24
N ARG A 83 -25.09 -6.03 2.00
CA ARG A 83 -25.90 -6.61 0.91
C ARG A 83 -25.32 -6.40 -0.49
N LEU A 84 -24.46 -5.39 -0.67
CA LEU A 84 -23.78 -5.07 -1.93
C LEU A 84 -22.29 -5.45 -1.89
N ALA A 85 -21.79 -6.02 -0.78
CA ALA A 85 -20.37 -6.33 -0.64
C ALA A 85 -19.89 -7.33 -1.71
N PHE A 86 -20.77 -8.19 -2.24
CA PHE A 86 -20.43 -9.11 -3.35
C PHE A 86 -20.01 -8.35 -4.62
N LEU A 87 -20.51 -7.13 -4.83
CA LEU A 87 -20.11 -6.32 -5.98
C LEU A 87 -18.63 -5.92 -5.94
N SER A 88 -18.00 -5.97 -4.75
CA SER A 88 -16.57 -5.69 -4.60
C SER A 88 -15.66 -6.75 -5.22
N ALA A 89 -16.16 -7.92 -5.67
CA ALA A 89 -15.38 -8.78 -6.56
C ALA A 89 -15.09 -8.11 -7.91
N PHE A 90 -16.03 -7.31 -8.41
CA PHE A 90 -15.95 -6.71 -9.73
C PHE A 90 -15.03 -5.50 -9.74
N LYS A 91 -14.13 -5.48 -10.73
CA LYS A 91 -13.12 -4.43 -10.90
C LYS A 91 -13.74 -3.04 -11.10
N SER A 92 -14.85 -2.94 -11.83
CA SER A 92 -15.55 -1.67 -12.11
C SER A 92 -16.07 -1.05 -10.82
N PHE A 93 -16.70 -1.85 -9.95
CA PHE A 93 -17.23 -1.42 -8.67
C PHE A 93 -16.12 -0.98 -7.71
N ARG A 94 -15.04 -1.76 -7.57
CA ARG A 94 -13.86 -1.37 -6.79
C ARG A 94 -13.19 -0.08 -7.30
N LYS A 95 -13.26 0.19 -8.61
CA LYS A 95 -12.69 1.41 -9.18
C LYS A 95 -13.43 2.67 -8.70
N LYS A 96 -14.75 2.59 -8.55
CA LYS A 96 -15.63 3.68 -8.07
C LYS A 96 -15.53 3.85 -6.55
N ASN A 97 -15.53 2.75 -5.82
CA ASN A 97 -15.54 2.71 -4.35
C ASN A 97 -14.12 2.54 -3.77
N LYS A 98 -13.30 3.58 -3.92
CA LYS A 98 -11.96 3.65 -3.31
C LYS A 98 -11.96 4.59 -2.12
N TYR A 99 -11.23 4.19 -1.09
CA TYR A 99 -10.93 4.99 0.09
C TYR A 99 -9.49 5.49 -0.04
N LYS A 100 -9.30 6.77 0.17
CA LYS A 100 -7.99 7.41 0.17
C LYS A 100 -7.68 7.78 1.62
N GLY A 101 -6.68 7.13 2.21
CA GLY A 101 -6.16 7.53 3.51
C GLY A 101 -5.60 8.95 3.46
N THR A 102 -5.54 9.60 4.61
CA THR A 102 -5.04 10.97 4.74
C THR A 102 -3.56 11.01 5.08
N GLY A 103 -3.03 9.95 5.69
CA GLY A 103 -1.64 9.86 6.12
C GLY A 103 -0.63 9.60 5.00
N VAL A 104 0.57 10.12 5.26
CA VAL A 104 1.81 9.74 4.59
C VAL A 104 2.67 9.05 5.65
N TYR A 105 3.20 7.88 5.30
CA TYR A 105 4.00 7.03 6.19
C TYR A 105 5.32 6.73 5.51
N HIS A 106 6.30 6.30 6.27
CA HIS A 106 7.62 5.97 5.78
C HIS A 106 7.93 4.50 5.99
N MET A 107 8.51 3.89 4.97
CA MET A 107 8.98 2.51 5.02
C MET A 107 10.20 2.31 4.13
N SER A 108 10.83 1.15 4.25
CA SER A 108 11.94 0.74 3.38
C SER A 108 11.47 0.40 1.96
N ALA A 109 12.17 0.93 0.95
CA ALA A 109 11.98 0.60 -0.45
C ALA A 109 12.34 -0.86 -0.73
N ARG A 110 13.37 -1.38 -0.04
CA ARG A 110 13.71 -2.81 -0.07
C ARG A 110 12.56 -3.65 0.47
N GLU A 111 11.93 -3.24 1.56
CA GLU A 111 10.78 -3.95 2.10
C GLU A 111 9.60 -3.98 1.11
N VAL A 112 9.29 -2.85 0.46
CA VAL A 112 8.27 -2.82 -0.62
C VAL A 112 8.58 -3.82 -1.74
N ARG A 113 9.85 -3.96 -2.11
CA ARG A 113 10.30 -4.94 -3.10
C ARG A 113 10.12 -6.38 -2.57
N LEU A 114 10.51 -6.66 -1.33
CA LEU A 114 10.44 -7.98 -0.69
C LEU A 114 9.00 -8.47 -0.44
N MET A 115 8.10 -7.58 -0.04
CA MET A 115 6.68 -7.88 0.18
C MET A 115 5.94 -8.34 -1.08
N ASN A 116 6.54 -8.17 -2.26
CA ASN A 116 6.00 -8.59 -3.54
C ASN A 116 4.65 -7.96 -3.92
N ILE A 117 4.29 -6.82 -3.34
CA ILE A 117 3.05 -6.08 -3.62
C ILE A 117 3.10 -5.31 -4.95
N GLU A 118 4.28 -5.16 -5.57
CA GLU A 118 4.38 -4.58 -6.90
C GLU A 118 3.56 -5.39 -7.92
N ARG A 119 3.25 -4.83 -9.10
CA ARG A 119 2.56 -5.56 -10.17
C ARG A 119 3.53 -5.97 -11.27
N ALA A 120 4.50 -5.10 -11.52
CA ALA A 120 5.66 -5.33 -12.37
C ALA A 120 6.77 -4.45 -11.80
N ILE A 121 8.00 -4.97 -11.79
CA ILE A 121 9.19 -4.19 -11.45
C ILE A 121 9.45 -3.26 -12.65
N ARG A 122 9.53 -1.96 -12.37
CA ARG A 122 9.71 -0.93 -13.38
C ARG A 122 11.12 -0.37 -13.36
N SER A 123 12.03 -1.05 -14.05
CA SER A 123 13.43 -0.66 -14.22
C SER A 123 13.60 0.33 -15.36
N ARG A 124 14.80 0.91 -15.49
CA ARG A 124 15.25 1.75 -16.61
C ARG A 124 14.78 1.20 -17.97
N ASN A 125 14.94 -0.11 -18.18
CA ASN A 125 14.67 -0.77 -19.46
C ASN A 125 13.18 -0.92 -19.78
N ASN A 126 12.25 -0.81 -18.83
CA ASN A 126 10.80 -1.02 -19.08
C ASN A 126 9.86 0.04 -18.44
N ALA A 127 10.42 1.02 -17.72
CA ALA A 127 9.69 2.14 -17.16
C ALA A 127 9.05 2.98 -18.29
N TYR A 128 7.91 3.60 -18.00
CA TYR A 128 7.07 4.35 -18.95
C TYR A 128 6.67 3.59 -20.24
N GLY A 129 6.87 2.27 -20.29
CA GLY A 129 6.30 1.40 -21.32
C GLY A 129 4.79 1.24 -21.15
N PHE A 130 4.03 2.20 -21.68
CA PHE A 130 2.57 2.14 -21.70
C PHE A 130 2.09 1.06 -22.69
N ARG A 131 0.94 0.43 -22.37
CA ARG A 131 0.31 -0.57 -23.26
C ARG A 131 -0.28 0.06 -24.53
N ASP A 132 -0.68 1.32 -24.44
CA ASP A 132 -1.22 2.07 -25.57
C ASP A 132 -0.05 2.68 -26.38
N PRO A 133 0.18 2.26 -27.63
CA PRO A 133 1.28 2.77 -28.45
C PRO A 133 1.23 4.29 -28.62
N LYS A 134 0.03 4.90 -28.69
CA LYS A 134 -0.12 6.35 -28.90
C LYS A 134 0.37 7.19 -27.71
N ARG A 135 0.52 6.57 -26.54
CA ARG A 135 0.98 7.22 -25.30
C ARG A 135 2.39 6.79 -24.92
N ARG A 136 3.02 5.94 -25.71
CA ARG A 136 4.34 5.42 -25.42
C ARG A 136 5.36 6.46 -25.90
N PRO A 137 6.13 7.08 -24.98
CA PRO A 137 7.23 7.94 -25.39
C PRO A 137 8.25 7.13 -26.20
N GLU A 138 9.02 7.82 -27.03
CA GLU A 138 10.15 7.22 -27.72
C GLU A 138 11.16 6.66 -26.72
N GLU A 139 12.02 5.74 -27.17
CA GLU A 139 12.94 5.04 -26.27
C GLU A 139 13.92 6.00 -25.58
N ASP A 140 14.49 6.95 -26.31
CA ASP A 140 15.42 7.93 -25.76
C ASP A 140 14.74 8.86 -24.76
N GLU A 141 13.53 9.33 -25.07
CA GLU A 141 12.73 10.16 -24.15
C GLU A 141 12.42 9.39 -22.85
N ARG A 142 12.10 8.10 -22.97
CA ARG A 142 11.79 7.22 -21.85
C ARG A 142 13.01 6.99 -20.94
N LEU A 143 14.17 6.73 -21.55
CA LEU A 143 15.43 6.57 -20.83
C LEU A 143 15.84 7.86 -20.14
N LEU A 144 15.76 8.99 -20.85
CA LEU A 144 16.05 10.32 -20.32
C LEU A 144 15.13 10.67 -19.15
N LYS A 145 13.83 10.37 -19.26
CA LYS A 145 12.86 10.61 -18.19
C LYS A 145 13.16 9.78 -16.94
N TYR A 146 13.55 8.52 -17.12
CA TYR A 146 13.95 7.68 -16.00
C TYR A 146 15.26 8.17 -15.37
N GLN A 147 16.26 8.54 -16.18
CA GLN A 147 17.52 9.08 -15.70
C GLN A 147 17.30 10.37 -14.89
N ARG A 148 16.49 11.31 -15.39
CA ARG A 148 16.11 12.53 -14.66
C ARG A 148 15.48 12.24 -13.29
N LEU A 149 14.70 11.16 -13.18
CA LEU A 149 14.13 10.75 -11.90
C LEU A 149 15.23 10.28 -10.93
N VAL A 150 16.16 9.44 -11.39
CA VAL A 150 17.29 8.96 -10.58
C VAL A 150 18.19 10.12 -10.17
N ASP A 151 18.50 11.03 -11.09
CA ASP A 151 19.33 12.22 -10.82
C ASP A 151 18.65 13.13 -9.79
N SER A 152 17.36 13.38 -9.94
CA SER A 152 16.58 14.17 -8.98
C SER A 152 16.56 13.54 -7.59
N LEU A 153 16.42 12.21 -7.51
CA LEU A 153 16.46 11.49 -6.25
C LEU A 153 17.86 11.57 -5.62
N THR A 154 18.91 11.38 -6.41
CA THR A 154 20.30 11.45 -5.94
C THR A 154 20.65 12.85 -5.41
N LEU A 155 20.16 13.90 -6.08
CA LEU A 155 20.44 15.29 -5.72
C LEU A 155 19.59 15.77 -4.52
N ASN A 156 18.30 15.46 -4.51
CA ASN A 156 17.33 16.09 -3.60
C ASN A 156 16.77 15.14 -2.53
N GLY A 157 17.06 13.85 -2.60
CA GLY A 157 16.42 12.82 -1.78
C GLY A 157 15.02 12.45 -2.29
N TYR A 158 14.28 11.68 -1.48
CA TYR A 158 12.90 11.29 -1.79
C TYR A 158 11.93 12.42 -1.43
N ASP A 159 11.01 12.75 -2.36
CA ASP A 159 9.97 13.75 -2.11
C ASP A 159 8.75 13.12 -1.42
N ASP A 160 8.56 13.45 -0.14
CA ASP A 160 7.47 12.95 0.69
C ASP A 160 6.08 13.48 0.25
N ASN A 161 6.04 14.57 -0.55
CA ASN A 161 4.79 15.06 -1.16
C ASN A 161 4.28 14.15 -2.29
N GLU A 162 5.14 13.25 -2.77
CA GLU A 162 4.87 12.33 -3.87
C GLU A 162 4.91 10.86 -3.41
N PRO A 163 4.08 10.45 -2.43
CA PRO A 163 4.16 9.14 -1.82
C PRO A 163 3.79 8.03 -2.79
N ILE A 164 4.47 6.88 -2.66
CA ILE A 164 4.09 5.64 -3.34
C ILE A 164 2.73 5.18 -2.82
N ARG A 165 1.83 4.83 -3.74
CA ARG A 165 0.45 4.52 -3.39
C ARG A 165 0.24 3.02 -3.30
N ILE A 166 0.02 2.52 -2.10
CA ILE A 166 -0.33 1.13 -1.83
C ILE A 166 -1.84 1.01 -1.77
N MET A 167 -2.40 0.02 -2.46
CA MET A 167 -3.84 -0.25 -2.43
C MET A 167 -4.09 -1.57 -1.73
N VAL A 168 -4.58 -1.50 -0.49
CA VAL A 168 -4.94 -2.66 0.31
C VAL A 168 -6.17 -3.33 -0.28
N CYS A 169 -6.20 -4.66 -0.26
CA CYS A 169 -7.28 -5.49 -0.79
C CYS A 169 -7.61 -5.26 -2.29
N ARG A 170 -6.69 -4.75 -3.11
CA ARG A 170 -6.98 -4.46 -4.54
C ARG A 170 -7.36 -5.70 -5.35
N SER A 171 -6.52 -6.73 -5.31
CA SER A 171 -6.66 -7.90 -6.19
C SER A 171 -7.70 -8.83 -5.59
N PHE A 172 -8.79 -9.04 -6.33
CA PHE A 172 -9.95 -9.82 -5.89
C PHE A 172 -10.63 -9.31 -4.60
N GLY A 173 -10.29 -8.11 -4.11
CA GLY A 173 -10.76 -7.67 -2.80
C GLY A 173 -9.96 -8.26 -1.64
N LEU A 174 -8.87 -8.99 -1.94
CA LEU A 174 -8.18 -9.84 -0.97
C LEU A 174 -6.70 -9.48 -0.82
N LEU A 175 -5.99 -9.25 -1.92
CA LEU A 175 -4.55 -9.00 -1.87
C LEU A 175 -4.21 -7.54 -2.10
N ASP A 176 -3.24 -7.07 -1.32
CA ASP A 176 -2.68 -5.74 -1.43
C ASP A 176 -1.83 -5.65 -2.70
N SER A 177 -1.72 -4.44 -3.24
CA SER A 177 -0.78 -4.20 -4.34
C SER A 177 -0.48 -2.73 -4.52
N LEU A 178 0.68 -2.45 -5.10
CA LEU A 178 1.10 -1.11 -5.45
C LEU A 178 0.25 -0.58 -6.62
N ASN A 179 -0.44 0.53 -6.37
CA ASN A 179 -1.32 1.19 -7.32
C ASN A 179 -0.55 2.16 -8.22
N GLN A 180 0.35 2.95 -7.64
CA GLN A 180 1.18 3.95 -8.33
C GLN A 180 2.55 4.05 -7.66
N GLY A 181 3.58 4.44 -8.44
CA GLY A 181 4.95 4.62 -7.96
C GLY A 181 5.90 3.44 -8.21
N HIS A 182 5.57 2.49 -9.09
CA HIS A 182 6.43 1.32 -9.40
C HIS A 182 7.85 1.71 -9.84
N HIS A 183 7.97 2.74 -10.69
CA HIS A 183 9.27 3.22 -11.15
C HIS A 183 9.99 4.00 -10.05
N ARG A 184 9.27 4.71 -9.16
CA ARG A 184 9.87 5.40 -8.01
C ARG A 184 10.53 4.45 -7.03
N VAL A 185 9.95 3.27 -6.78
CA VAL A 185 10.61 2.22 -5.97
C VAL A 185 11.94 1.81 -6.59
N SER A 186 11.97 1.57 -7.91
CA SER A 186 13.19 1.12 -8.58
C SER A 186 14.24 2.23 -8.65
N ALA A 187 13.83 3.46 -8.95
CA ALA A 187 14.71 4.62 -9.00
C ALA A 187 15.26 4.99 -7.62
N ALA A 188 14.46 4.87 -6.54
CA ALA A 188 14.93 5.08 -5.17
C ALA A 188 16.02 4.07 -4.79
N LEU A 189 15.79 2.78 -5.08
CA LEU A 189 16.78 1.73 -4.86
C LEU A 189 18.07 1.96 -5.65
N GLU A 190 17.96 2.43 -6.89
CA GLU A 190 19.11 2.76 -7.77
C GLU A 190 19.89 3.98 -7.26
N ALA A 191 19.19 4.98 -6.71
CA ALA A 191 19.78 6.16 -6.08
C ALA A 191 20.30 5.90 -4.65
N GLY A 192 20.21 4.67 -4.15
CA GLY A 192 20.65 4.32 -2.78
C GLY A 192 19.72 4.82 -1.67
N ILE A 193 18.50 5.25 -2.00
CA ILE A 193 17.51 5.75 -1.05
C ILE A 193 16.59 4.62 -0.62
N ASP A 194 16.66 4.26 0.66
CA ASP A 194 15.79 3.22 1.22
C ASP A 194 14.53 3.79 1.90
N ARG A 195 14.63 4.92 2.61
CA ARG A 195 13.46 5.55 3.23
C ARG A 195 12.58 6.21 2.18
N ILE A 196 11.37 5.67 1.97
CA ILE A 196 10.39 6.20 1.01
C ILE A 196 9.06 6.52 1.67
N ALA A 197 8.37 7.55 1.17
CA ALA A 197 7.02 7.86 1.60
C ALA A 197 5.97 6.98 0.89
N VAL A 198 4.99 6.50 1.63
CA VAL A 198 3.87 5.69 1.17
C VAL A 198 2.55 6.24 1.68
N THR A 199 1.49 6.02 0.91
CA THR A 199 0.11 6.31 1.32
C THR A 199 -0.80 5.13 1.00
N PHE A 200 -1.74 4.87 1.90
CA PHE A 200 -2.61 3.71 1.83
C PHE A 200 -3.99 4.08 1.31
N TRP A 201 -4.43 3.30 0.33
CA TRP A 201 -5.76 3.36 -0.24
C TRP A 201 -6.43 2.02 -0.04
N ALA A 202 -7.73 2.01 0.19
CA ALA A 202 -8.49 0.76 0.28
C ALA A 202 -9.56 0.65 -0.81
N VAL A 203 -10.01 -0.57 -1.00
CA VAL A 203 -11.21 -0.92 -1.76
C VAL A 203 -12.06 -1.86 -0.91
N ALA A 204 -13.38 -1.83 -1.12
CA ALA A 204 -14.29 -2.73 -0.42
C ALA A 204 -13.87 -4.21 -0.56
N LYS A 205 -14.11 -4.98 0.50
CA LYS A 205 -13.80 -6.40 0.58
C LYS A 205 -15.06 -7.24 0.29
N PRO A 206 -14.93 -8.37 -0.42
CA PRO A 206 -16.05 -9.26 -0.65
C PRO A 206 -16.54 -9.92 0.64
N PRO A 207 -17.81 -10.38 0.67
CA PRO A 207 -18.31 -11.20 1.76
C PRO A 207 -17.47 -12.48 1.90
N ILE A 208 -17.56 -13.10 3.09
CA ILE A 208 -16.73 -14.23 3.49
C ILE A 208 -16.89 -15.41 2.51
N TRP A 209 -18.13 -15.79 2.15
CA TRP A 209 -18.39 -16.90 1.23
C TRP A 209 -17.67 -16.72 -0.11
N MET A 210 -17.63 -15.50 -0.65
CA MET A 210 -16.95 -15.22 -1.92
C MET A 210 -15.44 -15.07 -1.74
N THR A 211 -14.99 -14.65 -0.55
CA THR A 211 -13.57 -14.68 -0.19
C THR A 211 -13.01 -16.10 -0.31
N TRP A 212 -13.73 -17.12 0.17
CA TRP A 212 -13.34 -18.52 0.02
C TRP A 212 -13.14 -18.94 -1.44
N LEU A 213 -14.05 -18.55 -2.32
CA LEU A 213 -13.94 -18.82 -3.77
C LEU A 213 -12.74 -18.11 -4.41
N LEU A 214 -12.39 -16.93 -3.91
CA LEU A 214 -11.37 -16.06 -4.49
C LEU A 214 -9.96 -16.25 -3.89
N ILE A 215 -9.83 -16.99 -2.78
CA ILE A 215 -8.53 -17.22 -2.11
C ILE A 215 -7.58 -18.00 -3.02
N LEU A 216 -8.03 -19.08 -3.65
CA LEU A 216 -7.19 -19.89 -4.54
C LEU A 216 -6.66 -19.09 -5.74
N PRO A 217 -7.50 -18.41 -6.55
CA PRO A 217 -6.99 -17.60 -7.65
C PRO A 217 -6.12 -16.43 -7.17
N ALA A 218 -6.40 -15.86 -6.00
CA ALA A 218 -5.54 -14.84 -5.39
C ALA A 218 -4.15 -15.40 -5.05
N LYS A 219 -4.06 -16.56 -4.36
CA LYS A 219 -2.79 -17.21 -4.02
C LYS A 219 -1.99 -17.59 -5.27
N LEU A 220 -2.63 -18.16 -6.29
CA LEU A 220 -2.00 -18.49 -7.57
C LEU A 220 -1.40 -17.24 -8.23
N LYS A 221 -2.13 -16.12 -8.22
CA LYS A 221 -1.62 -14.84 -8.74
C LYS A 221 -0.40 -14.35 -7.95
N LYS A 222 -0.40 -14.46 -6.61
CA LYS A 222 0.76 -14.08 -5.77
C LYS A 222 1.98 -14.94 -6.11
N LEU A 223 1.80 -16.24 -6.31
CA LEU A 223 2.87 -17.16 -6.72
C LEU A 223 3.41 -16.86 -8.11
N GLN A 224 2.53 -16.62 -9.09
CA GLN A 224 2.94 -16.22 -10.45
C GLN A 224 3.77 -14.93 -10.43
N LEU A 225 3.37 -13.93 -9.64
CA LEU A 225 4.13 -12.69 -9.48
C LEU A 225 5.51 -12.94 -8.86
N LYS A 226 5.60 -13.84 -7.86
CA LYS A 226 6.87 -14.23 -7.25
C LYS A 226 7.80 -14.92 -8.26
N HIS A 227 7.28 -15.86 -9.05
CA HIS A 227 8.05 -16.60 -10.05
C HIS A 227 8.51 -15.72 -11.23
N GLN A 228 7.66 -14.79 -11.71
CA GLN A 228 8.06 -13.86 -12.76
C GLN A 228 9.22 -12.94 -12.34
N ARG A 229 9.42 -12.75 -11.03
CA ARG A 229 10.42 -11.83 -10.48
C ARG A 229 11.73 -12.48 -10.10
N SER A 230 11.79 -13.78 -9.82
CA SER A 230 13.07 -14.48 -9.66
C SER A 230 13.89 -14.55 -10.96
N LYS A 231 13.35 -14.02 -12.06
CA LYS A 231 14.00 -13.90 -13.36
C LYS A 231 14.60 -12.51 -13.60
N PHE A 232 14.49 -11.59 -12.63
CA PHE A 232 15.02 -10.23 -12.64
C PHE A 232 15.79 -9.97 -11.36
#